data_AF-A0AAP7A062-F1
#
_entry.id   AF-A0AAP7A062-F1
#
_cell.length_a   1.000
_cell.length_b   1.000
_cell.length_c   1.000
_cell.angle_alpha   90.00
_cell.angle_beta   90.00
_cell.angle_gamma   90.00
#
_symmetry.space_group_name_H-M   'P 1'
#
loop_
_entity.id
_entity.type
_entity.pdbx_description
1 polymer ?
#
loop_
_entity_poly.entity_id
_entity_poly.type
_entity_poly.pdbx_seq_one_letter_code
_entity_poly.pdbx_strand_id
1 'polypeptide(L)' 'MKFGVIIKALRTRKGWSQEELADKVHMSRSAISKLENDQQILDVPTLMRMIQATNAPEVAVSILYGMDGITILQNIMTAF' A
#
# COMPACT_ATOMS: atom_id res chain seq x y z
N MET A 1 12.46 3.25 5.31
CA MET A 1 11.93 2.55 4.12
C MET A 1 10.99 3.51 3.41
N LYS A 2 11.14 3.70 2.10
CA LYS A 2 10.32 4.64 1.31
C LYS A 2 9.09 3.90 0.79
N PHE A 3 7.91 4.20 1.35
CA PHE A 3 6.66 3.50 1.04
C PHE A 3 5.79 4.28 0.05
N GLY A 4 6.14 5.52 -0.28
CA GLY A 4 5.33 6.37 -1.15
C GLY A 4 5.05 5.76 -2.52
N VAL A 5 6.02 5.03 -3.07
CA VAL A 5 5.88 4.31 -4.36
C VAL A 5 4.83 3.21 -4.28
N ILE A 6 4.74 2.52 -3.14
CA ILE A 6 3.79 1.41 -2.92
C ILE A 6 2.37 1.97 -2.82
N ILE A 7 2.19 3.06 -2.08
CA ILE A 7 0.89 3.74 -1.94
C ILE A 7 0.39 4.21 -3.31
N LYS A 8 1.27 4.84 -4.09
CA LYS A 8 0.95 5.27 -5.45
C LYS A 8 0.55 4.10 -6.35
N ALA A 9 1.27 2.98 -6.28
CA ALA A 9 0.97 1.77 -7.06
C ALA A 9 -0.37 1.13 -6.67
N LEU A 10 -0.67 1.02 -5.37
CA LEU A 10 -1.95 0.52 -4.87
C LEU A 10 -3.11 1.36 -5.40
N ARG A 11 -2.97 2.68 -5.34
CA ARG A 11 -3.97 3.63 -5.82
C ARG A 11 -4.20 3.54 -7.33
N THR A 12 -3.13 3.59 -8.12
CA THR A 12 -3.25 3.60 -9.59
C THR A 12 -3.74 2.27 -10.15
N ARG A 13 -3.42 1.13 -9.52
CA ARG A 13 -3.97 -0.18 -9.88
C ARG A 13 -5.49 -0.27 -9.73
N LYS A 14 -6.07 0.54 -8.84
CA LYS A 14 -7.52 0.68 -8.69
C LYS A 14 -8.14 1.75 -9.60
N GLY A 15 -7.32 2.47 -10.36
CA GLY A 15 -7.78 3.58 -11.21
C GLY A 15 -8.13 4.85 -10.42
N TRP A 16 -7.69 4.98 -9.17
CA TRP A 16 -8.06 6.11 -8.33
C TRP A 16 -7.12 7.30 -8.46
N SER A 17 -7.69 8.50 -8.39
CA SER A 17 -7.02 9.75 -8.08
C SER A 17 -6.63 9.82 -6.60
N GLN A 18 -5.73 10.76 -6.25
CA GLN A 18 -5.34 10.97 -4.86
C GLN A 18 -6.53 11.38 -3.97
N GLU A 19 -7.51 12.10 -4.54
CA GLU A 19 -8.75 12.49 -3.85
C GLU A 19 -9.60 11.27 -3.54
N GLU A 20 -9.81 10.38 -4.52
CA GLU A 20 -10.61 9.17 -4.32
C GLU A 20 -9.99 8.20 -3.29
N LEU A 21 -8.66 8.10 -3.24
CA LEU A 21 -8.01 7.34 -2.18
C LEU A 21 -8.21 8.03 -0.82
N ALA A 22 -8.01 9.35 -0.76
CA ALA A 22 -8.21 10.15 0.44
C ALA A 22 -9.61 9.94 1.05
N ASP A 23 -10.66 10.00 0.21
CA ASP A 23 -12.03 9.75 0.62
C ASP A 23 -12.22 8.35 1.21
N LYS A 24 -11.66 7.33 0.54
CA LYS A 24 -11.77 5.91 0.95
C LYS A 24 -11.06 5.60 2.25
N VAL A 25 -9.97 6.30 2.57
CA VAL A 25 -9.20 6.07 3.81
C VAL A 25 -9.43 7.15 4.86
N HIS A 26 -10.36 8.09 4.63
CA HIS A 26 -10.67 9.21 5.53
C HIS A 26 -9.43 10.05 5.87
N MET A 27 -8.73 10.52 4.83
CA MET A 27 -7.57 11.39 4.93
C MET A 27 -7.73 12.57 3.97
N SER A 28 -6.93 13.62 4.13
CA SER A 28 -6.89 14.68 3.12
C SER A 28 -6.06 14.25 1.91
N ARG A 29 -6.41 14.74 0.71
CA ARG A 29 -5.59 14.53 -0.50
C ARG A 29 -4.16 15.04 -0.35
N SER A 30 -3.94 16.10 0.43
CA SER A 30 -2.60 16.58 0.79
C SER A 30 -1.81 15.56 1.60
N ALA A 31 -2.44 14.87 2.56
CA ALA A 31 -1.80 13.79 3.31
C ALA A 31 -1.44 12.61 2.40
N ILE A 32 -2.33 12.22 1.48
CA ILE A 32 -2.01 11.20 0.45
C ILE A 32 -0.81 11.63 -0.40
N SER A 33 -0.78 12.88 -0.87
CA SER A 33 0.35 13.41 -1.63
C SER A 33 1.65 13.37 -0.83
N LYS A 34 1.65 13.76 0.45
CA LYS A 34 2.85 13.70 1.29
C LYS A 34 3.33 12.26 1.51
N LEU A 35 2.40 11.33 1.74
CA LEU A 35 2.72 9.91 1.88
C LEU A 35 3.34 9.35 0.59
N GLU A 36 2.77 9.66 -0.59
CA GLU A 36 3.29 9.21 -1.88
C GLU A 36 4.68 9.77 -2.24
N ASN A 37 5.04 10.92 -1.67
CA ASN A 37 6.33 11.56 -1.88
C ASN A 37 7.31 11.36 -0.70
N ASP A 38 7.02 10.43 0.22
CA ASP A 38 7.81 10.15 1.42
C ASP A 38 8.05 11.39 2.32
N GLN A 39 7.17 12.39 2.25
CA GLN A 39 7.19 13.62 3.07
C GLN A 39 6.39 13.47 4.37
N GLN A 40 5.72 12.33 4.56
CA GLN A 40 5.02 11.96 5.77
C GLN A 40 5.29 10.49 6.07
N ILE A 41 5.47 10.15 7.35
CA ILE A 41 5.66 8.76 7.79
C ILE A 41 4.32 8.02 7.68
N LEU A 42 4.35 6.83 7.07
CA LEU A 42 3.22 5.93 7.05
C LEU A 42 3.13 5.17 8.38
N ASP A 43 2.06 5.38 9.13
CA ASP A 43 1.76 4.58 10.31
C ASP A 43 1.02 3.28 9.96
N VAL A 44 1.09 2.30 10.87
CA VAL A 44 0.46 0.99 10.69
C VAL A 44 -1.07 1.09 10.52
N PRO A 45 -1.82 1.88 11.32
CA PRO A 45 -3.27 2.02 11.12
C PRO A 45 -3.65 2.54 9.73
N THR A 46 -2.91 3.50 9.20
CA THR A 46 -3.12 4.05 7.86
C THR A 46 -2.77 3.03 6.79
N LEU A 47 -1.67 2.29 6.95
CA LEU A 47 -1.34 1.17 6.07
C LEU A 47 -2.49 0.14 6.03
N MET A 48 -3.04 -0.24 7.18
CA MET A 48 -4.16 -1.20 7.24
C MET A 48 -5.41 -0.68 6.54
N ARG A 49 -5.77 0.60 6.73
CA ARG A 49 -6.89 1.22 6.00
C ARG A 49 -6.66 1.21 4.49
N MET A 50 -5.44 1.53 4.05
CA MET A 50 -5.09 1.49 2.62
C MET A 50 -5.19 0.08 2.04
N ILE A 51 -4.69 -0.93 2.73
CA ILE A 51 -4.78 -2.34 2.32
C ILE A 51 -6.22 -2.80 2.21
N GLN A 52 -7.07 -2.47 3.19
CA GLN A 52 -8.49 -2.81 3.17
C GLN A 52 -9.22 -2.13 2.02
N ALA A 53 -9.03 -0.82 1.86
CA ALA A 53 -9.65 -0.07 0.77
C ALA A 53 -9.24 -0.66 -0.59
N THR A 54 -7.95 -0.93 -0.77
CA THR A 54 -7.38 -1.41 -2.03
C THR A 54 -7.48 -2.93 -2.21
N ASN A 55 -8.05 -3.68 -1.25
CA ASN A 55 -8.11 -5.13 -1.26
C ASN A 55 -6.77 -5.79 -1.66
N ALA A 56 -5.68 -5.37 -1.00
CA ALA A 56 -4.31 -5.78 -1.33
C ALA A 56 -3.53 -6.32 -0.09
N PRO A 57 -4.03 -7.39 0.56
CA PRO A 57 -3.41 -7.95 1.77
C PRO A 57 -1.96 -8.41 1.57
N GLU A 58 -1.59 -8.83 0.36
CA GLU A 58 -0.24 -9.26 0.00
C GLU A 58 0.81 -8.15 0.18
N VAL A 59 0.39 -6.88 0.13
CA VAL A 59 1.28 -5.73 0.37
C VAL A 59 1.62 -5.60 1.85
N ALA A 60 0.70 -5.93 2.76
CA ALA A 60 0.99 -5.98 4.19
C ALA A 60 2.09 -6.99 4.50
N VAL A 61 1.96 -8.20 3.93
CA VAL A 61 2.94 -9.28 4.10
C VAL A 61 4.30 -8.85 3.56
N SER A 62 4.34 -8.24 2.38
CA SER A 62 5.59 -7.76 1.76
C SER A 62 6.29 -6.67 2.58
N ILE A 63 5.52 -5.79 3.23
CA ILE A 63 6.05 -4.71 4.07
C ILE A 63 6.54 -5.25 5.43
N LEU A 64 5.80 -6.18 6.04
CA LEU A 64 6.13 -6.74 7.36
C LEU A 64 7.35 -7.67 7.31
N TYR A 65 7.52 -8.41 6.22
CA TYR A 65 8.55 -9.45 6.10
C TYR A 65 9.73 -9.06 5.20
N GLY A 66 9.69 -7.90 4.56
CA GLY A 66 10.82 -7.35 3.80
C GLY A 66 11.10 -8.08 2.49
N MET A 67 10.62 -7.48 1.39
CA MET A 67 11.08 -7.64 -0.01
C MET A 67 11.08 -9.03 -0.69
N ASP A 68 10.80 -10.14 0.00
CA ASP A 68 10.77 -11.48 -0.63
C ASP A 68 9.36 -11.98 -0.99
N GLY A 69 8.47 -11.05 -1.36
CA GLY A 69 7.10 -11.41 -1.79
C GLY A 69 7.05 -12.31 -3.03
N ILE A 70 8.02 -12.20 -3.95
CA ILE A 70 8.15 -13.10 -5.11
C ILE A 70 8.58 -14.50 -4.67
N THR A 71 9.53 -14.59 -3.73
CA THR A 71 9.99 -15.85 -3.13
C THR A 71 8.85 -16.56 -2.39
N ILE A 72 7.98 -15.81 -1.71
CA ILE A 72 6.78 -16.36 -1.05
C ILE A 72 5.78 -16.89 -2.10
N LEU A 73 5.49 -16.12 -3.14
CA LEU A 73 4.62 -16.58 -4.24
C LEU A 73 5.18 -17.85 -4.89
N GLN A 74 6.50 -17.91 -5.13
CA GLN A 74 7.15 -19.12 -5.64
C GLN A 74 6.97 -20.31 -4.70
N ASN A 75 7.23 -20.15 -3.39
CA ASN A 75 7.09 -21.24 -2.42
C ASN A 75 5.64 -21.76 -2.33
N ILE A 76 4.64 -20.86 -2.40
CA ILE A 76 3.23 -21.25 -2.41
C ILE A 76 2.86 -21.97 -3.71
N MET A 77 3.37 -21.50 -4.86
CA MET A 77 3.12 -22.13 -6.16
C MET A 77 3.78 -23.51 -6.29
N THR A 78 4.89 -23.76 -5.58
CA THR A 78 5.58 -25.06 -5.56
C THR A 78 5.07 -26.01 -4.46
N ALA A 79 4.20 -25.54 -3.56
CA ALA A 79 3.65 -26.34 -2.47
C ALA A 79 2.34 -27.08 -2.83
N PHE A 80 1.93 -27.02 -4.10
CA PHE A 80 0.83 -27.77 -4.71
C PHE A 80 1.33 -28.49 -5.97
#